data_AF-A0A2A3IX68-F1
#
_entry.id   AF-A0A2A3IX68-F1
#
_cell.length_a   1.000
_cell.length_b   1.000
_cell.length_c   1.000
_cell.angle_alpha   90.00
_cell.angle_beta   90.00
_cell.angle_gamma   90.00
#
_symmetry.space_group_name_H-M   'P 1'
#
loop_
_entity.id
_entity.type
_entity.pdbx_description
1 polymer ?
#
loop_
_entity_poly.entity_id
_entity_poly.type
_entity_poly.pdbx_seq_one_letter_code
_entity_poly.pdbx_strand_id
1 'polypeptide(L)' 'MHTPDRYRLIFTHQESGVGVITDEVVVERTDALGPGGNPVYSDPTGILRAEISTAGEVRMLASGGYQSPMVPTAEPLP' A
#
# COMPACT_ATOMS: atom_id res chain seq x y z
N MET A 1 -2.57 -19.99 -5.80
CA MET A 1 -2.73 -18.54 -6.07
C MET A 1 -1.34 -17.94 -6.08
N HIS A 2 -0.92 -17.33 -7.17
CA HIS A 2 0.38 -16.65 -7.22
C HIS A 2 0.25 -15.33 -6.48
N THR A 3 1.18 -15.04 -5.58
CA THR A 3 1.24 -13.72 -4.96
C THR A 3 1.84 -12.75 -5.97
N PRO A 4 1.15 -11.66 -6.33
CA PRO A 4 1.64 -10.68 -7.29
C PRO A 4 2.96 -10.06 -6.82
N ASP A 5 3.85 -9.75 -7.77
CA ASP A 5 5.10 -9.06 -7.47
C ASP A 5 4.90 -7.54 -7.33
N ARG A 6 3.79 -7.01 -7.83
CA ARG A 6 3.49 -5.57 -7.78
C ARG A 6 2.02 -5.31 -7.50
N TYR A 7 1.77 -4.22 -6.80
CA TYR A 7 0.43 -3.70 -6.52
C TYR A 7 0.37 -2.21 -6.82
N ARG A 8 -0.80 -1.75 -7.27
CA ARG A 8 -1.19 -0.34 -7.23
C ARG A 8 -1.98 -0.10 -5.96
N LEU A 9 -1.53 0.86 -5.15
CA LEU A 9 -2.24 1.38 -3.99
C LEU A 9 -2.99 2.64 -4.40
N ILE A 10 -4.29 2.68 -4.12
CA ILE A 10 -5.17 3.79 -4.46
C ILE A 10 -5.61 4.48 -3.17
N PHE A 11 -5.24 5.75 -3.02
CA PHE A 11 -5.57 6.59 -1.87
C PHE A 11 -6.62 7.62 -2.28
N THR A 12 -7.84 7.47 -1.78
CA THR A 12 -8.96 8.35 -2.14
C THR A 12 -9.29 9.30 -0.99
N HIS A 13 -8.93 10.58 -1.08
CA HIS A 13 -9.24 11.55 -0.02
C HIS A 13 -10.29 12.57 -0.47
N GLN A 14 -11.14 13.00 0.47
CA GLN A 14 -12.10 14.07 0.24
C GLN A 14 -11.50 15.37 0.77
N GLU A 15 -11.13 16.29 -0.13
CA GLU A 15 -10.66 17.62 0.25
C GLU A 15 -11.84 18.60 0.22
N SER A 16 -12.03 19.34 1.32
CA SER A 16 -13.16 20.26 1.47
C SER A 16 -13.09 21.37 0.42
N GLY A 17 -14.05 21.35 -0.51
CA GLY A 17 -14.21 22.38 -1.56
C GLY A 17 -13.57 22.02 -2.91
N VAL A 18 -12.79 20.95 -3.01
CA VAL A 18 -12.09 20.54 -4.24
C VAL A 18 -12.68 19.25 -4.84
N GLY A 19 -13.32 18.41 -4.03
CA GLY A 19 -13.93 17.15 -4.46
C GLY A 19 -13.16 15.93 -3.95
N VAL A 20 -13.38 14.78 -4.61
CA VAL A 20 -12.65 13.54 -4.31
C VAL A 20 -11.36 13.54 -5.12
N ILE A 21 -10.22 13.45 -4.45
CA ILE A 21 -8.89 13.33 -5.06
C ILE A 21 -8.42 11.89 -4.85
N THR A 22 -7.88 11.31 -5.91
CA THR A 22 -7.34 9.95 -5.90
C THR A 22 -5.87 9.98 -6.26
N ASP A 23 -5.02 9.53 -5.35
CA ASP A 23 -3.59 9.31 -5.58
C ASP A 23 -3.31 7.83 -5.78
N GLU A 24 -2.38 7.52 -6.68
CA GLU A 24 -2.02 6.14 -7.00
C GLU A 24 -0.52 5.94 -6.84
N VAL A 25 -0.13 4.90 -6.12
CA VAL A 25 1.27 4.55 -5.88
C VAL A 25 1.50 3.10 -6.27
N VAL A 26 2.50 2.84 -7.10
CA VAL A 26 2.91 1.46 -7.42
C VAL A 26 3.96 1.02 -6.40
N VAL A 27 3.74 -0.17 -5.84
CA VAL A 27 4.64 -0.80 -4.88
C VAL A 27 5.07 -2.16 -5.41
N GLU A 28 6.32 -2.52 -5.13
CA GLU A 28 6.94 -3.76 -5.57
C GLU A 28 7.29 -4.64 -4.38
N ARG A 29 7.17 -5.95 -4.57
CA ARG A 29 7.43 -6.94 -3.54
C ARG A 29 8.89 -6.89 -3.12
N THR A 30 9.09 -6.94 -1.81
CA THR A 30 10.41 -7.05 -1.19
C THR A 30 10.62 -8.47 -0.67
N ASP A 31 11.85 -8.77 -0.25
CA ASP A 31 12.18 -10.03 0.42
C ASP A 31 11.68 -10.10 1.88
N ALA A 32 11.12 -9.03 2.41
CA ALA A 32 10.66 -8.95 3.79
C ALA A 32 9.22 -9.42 3.99
N LEU A 33 8.94 -9.95 5.18
CA LEU A 33 7.59 -10.25 5.66
C LEU A 33 7.16 -9.24 6.73
N GLY A 34 5.90 -8.85 6.69
CA GLY A 34 5.29 -7.94 7.63
C GLY A 34 4.87 -8.62 8.93
N PRO A 35 4.37 -7.86 9.92
CA PRO A 35 3.94 -8.38 11.21
C PRO A 35 2.84 -9.46 11.14
N GLY A 36 2.01 -9.45 10.09
CA GLY A 36 0.99 -10.48 9.85
C GLY A 36 1.50 -11.71 9.09
N GLY A 37 2.79 -11.75 8.74
CA GLY A 37 3.40 -12.84 7.98
C GLY A 37 3.20 -12.77 6.47
N ASN A 38 2.65 -11.67 5.93
CA ASN A 38 2.47 -11.49 4.49
C ASN A 38 3.64 -10.70 3.89
N PRO A 39 3.85 -10.77 2.56
CA PRO A 39 4.92 -10.02 1.91
C PRO A 39 4.79 -8.52 2.09
N VAL A 40 5.94 -7.87 2.27
CA VAL A 40 6.05 -6.41 2.29
C VAL A 40 6.32 -5.92 0.88
N TYR A 41 5.60 -4.86 0.51
CA TYR A 41 5.77 -4.12 -0.72
C TYR A 41 6.28 -2.73 -0.40
N SER A 42 7.13 -2.19 -1.27
CA SER A 42 7.70 -0.86 -1.13
C SER A 42 7.57 -0.09 -2.43
N ASP A 43 7.31 1.21 -2.33
CA ASP A 43 7.46 2.08 -3.49
C ASP A 43 8.95 2.30 -3.83
N PRO A 44 9.29 2.79 -5.04
CA PRO A 44 10.67 3.02 -5.46
C PRO A 44 11.47 3.97 -4.57
N THR A 45 10.82 4.88 -3.85
CA THR A 45 11.49 5.81 -2.92
C THR A 45 11.78 5.17 -1.55
N GLY A 46 11.15 4.04 -1.23
CA GLY A 46 11.29 3.34 0.04
C GLY A 46 10.56 4.00 1.22
N ILE A 47 9.85 5.10 0.97
CA ILE A 47 9.10 5.87 1.97
C ILE A 47 7.83 5.11 2.36
N LEU A 48 7.13 4.57 1.35
CA LEU A 48 5.89 3.86 1.49
C LEU A 48 6.15 2.37 1.51
N ARG A 49 5.80 1.74 2.62
CA ARG A 49 5.86 0.29 2.79
C ARG A 49 4.50 -0.22 3.26
N ALA A 50 4.07 -1.34 2.71
CA ALA A 50 2.82 -1.97 3.08
C ALA A 50 2.97 -3.49 3.10
N GLU A 51 2.41 -4.12 4.10
CA GLU A 51 2.14 -5.55 4.10
C GLU A 51 0.80 -5.77 3.36
N ILE A 52 0.78 -6.64 2.34
CA ILE A 52 -0.44 -6.95 1.58
C ILE A 52 -0.71 -8.45 1.63
N SER A 53 -1.89 -8.84 2.13
CA SER A 53 -2.29 -10.24 2.19
C SER A 53 -2.75 -10.77 0.84
N THR A 54 -2.82 -12.10 0.70
CA THR A 54 -3.37 -12.73 -0.51
C THR A 54 -4.85 -12.42 -0.74
N ALA A 55 -5.56 -11.96 0.30
CA ALA A 55 -6.94 -11.48 0.22
C ALA A 55 -7.03 -9.99 -0.19
N GLY A 56 -5.90 -9.30 -0.38
CA GLY A 56 -5.85 -7.88 -0.74
C GLY A 56 -5.95 -6.93 0.46
N GLU A 57 -5.88 -7.44 1.69
CA GLU A 57 -5.86 -6.58 2.88
C GLU A 57 -4.53 -5.84 2.97
N VAL A 58 -4.59 -4.51 3.14
CA VAL A 58 -3.42 -3.65 3.22
C VAL A 58 -3.16 -3.21 4.65
N ARG A 59 -1.94 -3.42 5.13
CA ARG A 59 -1.42 -2.87 6.38
C ARG A 59 -0.22 -2.00 6.10
N MET A 60 -0.40 -0.70 6.24
CA MET A 60 0.69 0.27 6.08
C MET A 60 1.75 0.07 7.16
N LEU A 61 3.01 0.02 6.75
CA LEU A 61 4.18 -0.06 7.62
C LEU A 61 4.85 1.32 7.61
N ALA A 62 4.34 2.23 8.45
CA ALA A 62 4.87 3.59 8.54
C ALA A 62 6.33 3.57 9.03
N SER A 63 7.19 4.36 8.39
CA SER A 63 8.58 4.57 8.80
C SER A 63 8.73 5.59 9.95
N GLY A 64 7.63 6.23 10.40
CA GLY A 64 7.61 7.17 11.53
C GLY A 64 6.24 7.33 12.17
N GLY A 65 6.21 7.68 13.46
CA GLY A 65 4.97 7.96 14.21
C GLY A 65 4.34 9.27 13.76
N TYR A 66 3.00 9.33 13.71
CA TYR A 66 2.16 10.46 13.23
C TYR A 66 1.78 10.48 11.75
N GLN A 67 1.53 9.33 11.14
CA GLN A 67 0.54 9.27 10.08
C GLN A 67 -0.54 8.30 10.56
N SER A 68 -1.79 8.75 10.68
CA SER A 68 -2.94 7.85 10.51
C SER A 68 -3.06 7.69 9.01
N PRO A 69 -2.38 6.71 8.38
CA PRO A 69 -2.40 6.62 6.94
C PRO A 69 -3.80 6.15 6.60
N MET A 70 -4.48 6.88 5.73
CA MET A 70 -5.67 6.33 5.10
C MET A 70 -5.28 4.97 4.51
N VAL A 71 -6.07 3.93 4.81
CA VAL A 71 -5.79 2.59 4.29
C VAL A 71 -6.16 2.61 2.80
N PRO A 72 -5.19 2.44 1.88
CA PRO A 72 -5.49 2.40 0.47
C PRO A 72 -6.13 1.07 0.08
N THR A 73 -6.78 1.06 -1.09
CA THR A 73 -7.13 -0.19 -1.77
C THR A 73 -5.93 -0.68 -2.58
N ALA A 74 -5.65 -1.98 -2.54
CA ALA A 74 -4.60 -2.59 -3.35
C ALA A 74 -5.18 -3.36 -4.54
N GLU A 75 -4.66 -3.06 -5.73
CA GLU A 75 -4.97 -3.79 -6.96
C GLU A 75 -3.72 -4.50 -7.49
N PRO A 76 -3.78 -5.81 -7.78
CA PRO A 76 -2.64 -6.55 -8.29
C PRO A 76 -2.32 -6.09 -9.72
N LEU A 77 -1.03 -5.90 -10.01
CA LEU A 77 -0.57 -5.59 -11.36
C LEU A 77 -0.04 -6.86 -12.06
N PRO A 78 -0.18 -6.96 -13.40
CA PRO A 78 0.37 -8.05 -14.18
C PRO A 78 1.90 -8.05 -14.25
#